data_AF-A0AAE1VAJ2-F1
#
_entry.id   AF-A0AAE1VAJ2-F1
#
_cell.length_a   1.000
_cell.length_b   1.000
_cell.length_c   1.000
_cell.angle_alpha   90.00
_cell.angle_beta   90.00
_cell.angle_gamma   90.00
#
_symmetry.space_group_name_H-M   'P 1'
#
loop_
_entity.id
_entity.type
_entity.pdbx_description
1 polymer ?
#
loop_
_entity_poly.entity_id
_entity_poly.type
_entity_poly.pdbx_seq_one_letter_code
_entity_poly.pdbx_strand_id
1 'polypeptide(L)'
;MVISARNSSEPVLEFDKLLCAVPRVDCYDLLPAITVVRHGKISKYDYGKKSENVAHYGQTKPPEYNMSNIPRNLPLFLRYGGQDALSGVKDVENLLDDLKFHDIDKLHVQFIKDYAHADFIIGITAKDIIYNQIIAFFRNYGAYSPLVLTGPLIRERYKQ
;
A
#
# COMPACT_ATOMS: atom_id res chain seq x y z
N MET A 1 1.04 -2.13 -0.85
CA MET A 1 0.44 -1.59 0.39
C MET A 1 0.29 -0.10 0.18
N VAL A 2 -0.95 0.39 0.08
CA VAL A 2 -1.21 1.84 0.04
C VAL A 2 -1.16 2.31 1.48
N ILE A 3 -0.22 3.20 1.80
CA ILE A 3 -0.09 3.78 3.13
C ILE A 3 -0.89 5.07 3.08
N SER A 4 -2.14 5.02 3.51
CA SER A 4 -2.94 6.23 3.62
C SER A 4 -2.38 7.13 4.71
N ALA A 5 -2.51 8.44 4.51
CA ALA A 5 -2.03 9.46 5.42
C ALA A 5 -2.63 9.25 6.80
N ARG A 6 -1.77 9.20 7.84
CA ARG A 6 -2.21 9.15 9.23
C ARG A 6 -2.75 10.52 9.66
N ASN A 7 -2.38 11.60 8.96
CA ASN A 7 -2.91 12.93 9.22
C ASN A 7 -4.00 13.31 8.23
N SER A 8 -5.12 13.80 8.79
CA SER A 8 -6.32 14.27 8.09
C SER A 8 -6.06 15.55 7.29
N SER A 9 -5.35 15.47 6.18
CA SER A 9 -5.38 16.52 5.18
C SER A 9 -6.75 16.47 4.49
N GLU A 10 -7.43 17.62 4.37
CA GLU A 10 -8.66 17.77 3.56
C GLU A 10 -8.65 17.00 2.22
N PRO A 11 -7.53 16.96 1.45
CA PRO A 11 -7.49 16.22 0.19
C PRO A 11 -7.79 14.71 0.31
N VAL A 12 -7.49 14.04 1.43
CA VAL A 12 -7.84 12.60 1.58
C VAL A 12 -9.34 12.42 1.69
N LEU A 13 -9.99 13.25 2.52
CA LEU A 13 -11.44 13.20 2.71
C LEU A 13 -12.19 13.60 1.43
N GLU A 14 -11.65 14.55 0.66
CA GLU A 14 -12.21 14.94 -0.63
C GLU A 14 -12.05 13.85 -1.68
N PHE A 15 -10.90 13.20 -1.72
CA PHE A 15 -10.66 12.07 -2.63
C PHE A 15 -11.57 10.88 -2.31
N ASP A 16 -11.75 10.53 -1.04
CA ASP A 16 -12.67 9.47 -0.63
C ASP A 16 -14.12 9.80 -1.03
N LYS A 17 -14.56 11.06 -0.85
CA LYS A 17 -15.88 11.52 -1.33
C LYS A 17 -16.01 11.42 -2.84
N LEU A 18 -14.97 11.78 -3.59
CA LEU A 18 -14.94 11.68 -5.04
C LEU A 18 -15.07 10.23 -5.50
N LEU A 19 -14.30 9.31 -4.91
CA LEU A 19 -14.37 7.88 -5.22
C LEU A 19 -15.78 7.33 -4.92
N CYS A 20 -16.36 7.75 -3.80
CA CYS A 20 -17.71 7.38 -3.42
C CYS A 20 -18.82 7.83 -4.38
N ALA A 21 -18.56 8.88 -5.18
CA ALA A 21 -19.51 9.34 -6.19
C ALA A 21 -19.45 8.49 -7.49
N VAL A 22 -18.48 7.58 -7.64
CA VAL A 22 -18.33 6.73 -8.82
C VAL A 22 -19.28 5.52 -8.69
N PRO A 23 -20.23 5.29 -9.63
CA PRO A 23 -21.25 4.24 -9.50
C PRO A 23 -20.76 2.78 -9.41
N ARG A 24 -19.46 2.53 -9.65
CA ARG A 24 -18.83 1.21 -9.57
C ARG A 24 -17.95 1.02 -8.33
N VAL A 25 -17.79 2.05 -7.51
CA VAL A 25 -17.00 1.99 -6.28
C VAL A 25 -17.96 1.76 -5.12
N ASP A 26 -17.74 0.69 -4.37
CA ASP A 26 -18.46 0.48 -3.12
C ASP A 26 -17.80 1.34 -2.02
N CYS A 27 -18.51 2.39 -1.59
CA CYS A 27 -18.07 3.26 -0.50
C CYS A 27 -17.75 2.52 0.80
N TYR A 28 -18.40 1.38 1.06
CA TYR A 28 -18.17 0.63 2.29
C TYR A 28 -16.73 0.11 2.39
N ASP A 29 -16.08 -0.14 1.24
CA ASP A 29 -14.68 -0.56 1.18
C ASP A 29 -13.70 0.54 1.62
N LEU A 30 -14.13 1.81 1.60
CA LEU A 30 -13.32 2.96 2.03
C LEU A 30 -13.48 3.30 3.52
N LEU A 31 -14.47 2.74 4.21
CA LEU A 31 -14.69 3.00 5.64
C LEU A 31 -13.48 2.67 6.53
N PRO A 32 -12.68 1.61 6.28
CA PRO A 32 -11.43 1.39 6.99
C PRO A 32 -10.41 2.53 6.83
N ALA A 33 -10.35 3.19 5.66
CA ALA A 33 -9.47 4.33 5.46
C ALA A 33 -9.89 5.50 6.37
N ILE A 34 -11.19 5.71 6.57
CA ILE A 34 -11.72 6.71 7.51
C ILE A 34 -11.26 6.42 8.95
N THR A 35 -11.18 5.14 9.37
CA THR A 35 -10.64 4.79 10.69
C THR A 35 -9.19 5.28 10.83
N VAL A 36 -8.36 5.04 9.82
CA VAL A 36 -6.95 5.46 9.83
C VAL A 36 -6.85 6.98 9.90
N VAL A 37 -7.62 7.71 9.09
CA VAL A 37 -7.64 9.18 9.06
C VAL A 37 -8.11 9.79 10.38
N ARG A 38 -9.14 9.21 11.01
CA ARG A 38 -9.68 9.74 12.28
C ARG A 38 -8.75 9.52 13.46
N HIS A 39 -8.08 8.38 13.51
CA HIS A 39 -7.29 7.98 14.67
C HIS A 39 -5.81 8.26 14.50
N GLY A 40 -5.35 8.53 13.28
CA GLY A 40 -3.95 8.66 12.93
C GLY A 40 -3.13 7.40 13.15
N LYS A 41 -3.80 6.26 13.12
CA LYS A 41 -3.20 4.96 13.44
C LYS A 41 -3.71 3.89 12.50
N ILE A 42 -2.78 3.08 12.00
CA ILE A 42 -3.12 1.91 11.20
C ILE A 42 -3.64 0.85 12.17
N SER A 43 -4.95 0.67 12.17
CA SER A 43 -5.67 -0.21 13.09
C SER A 43 -6.76 -0.97 12.34
N LYS A 44 -7.35 -1.97 13.00
CA LYS A 44 -8.56 -2.61 12.47
C LYS A 44 -9.69 -1.59 12.33
N TYR A 45 -10.70 -1.93 11.55
CA TYR A 45 -11.87 -1.07 11.35
C TYR A 45 -12.52 -0.70 12.68
N ASP A 46 -12.80 0.60 12.88
CA ASP A 46 -13.58 1.07 14.03
C ASP A 46 -15.07 1.06 13.70
N TYR A 47 -15.84 0.22 14.40
CA TYR A 47 -17.29 0.14 14.25
C TYR A 47 -18.03 1.34 14.87
N GLY A 48 -17.29 2.29 15.46
CA GLY A 48 -17.79 3.55 16.02
C GLY A 48 -18.45 3.42 17.40
N LYS A 49 -19.12 2.30 17.68
CA LYS A 49 -19.66 1.99 19.01
C LYS A 49 -18.73 1.06 19.77
N LYS A 50 -18.45 1.39 21.04
CA LYS A 50 -17.62 0.57 21.93
C LYS A 50 -18.14 -0.86 22.08
N SER A 51 -19.46 -1.05 22.14
CA SER A 51 -20.09 -2.38 22.24
C SER A 51 -19.83 -3.24 21.01
N GLU A 52 -19.88 -2.65 19.82
CA GLU A 52 -19.59 -3.33 18.55
C GLU A 52 -18.12 -3.72 18.47
N ASN A 53 -17.20 -2.80 18.82
CA ASN A 53 -15.78 -3.13 18.90
C ASN A 53 -15.50 -4.24 19.91
N VAL A 54 -16.19 -4.28 21.05
CA VAL A 54 -16.06 -5.39 22.02
C VAL A 54 -16.60 -6.69 21.43
N ALA A 55 -17.72 -6.67 20.72
CA ALA A 55 -18.27 -7.86 20.07
C ALA A 55 -17.30 -8.43 19.02
N HIS A 56 -16.60 -7.57 18.27
CA HIS A 56 -15.67 -7.98 17.22
C HIS A 56 -14.25 -8.29 17.70
N TYR A 57 -13.75 -7.57 18.71
CA TYR A 57 -12.34 -7.57 19.10
C TYR A 57 -12.10 -7.90 20.58
N GLY A 58 -13.14 -7.99 21.41
CA GLY A 58 -13.01 -8.16 22.86
C GLY A 58 -12.52 -6.91 23.60
N GLN A 59 -12.36 -5.78 22.90
CA GLN A 59 -11.88 -4.51 23.45
C GLN A 59 -12.62 -3.32 22.86
N THR A 60 -12.68 -2.21 23.60
CA THR A 60 -13.50 -1.03 23.21
C THR A 60 -12.92 -0.21 22.06
N LYS A 61 -11.63 -0.36 21.77
CA LYS A 61 -10.91 0.29 20.68
C LYS A 61 -10.44 -0.75 19.67
N PRO A 62 -10.39 -0.45 18.37
CA PRO A 62 -9.82 -1.38 17.40
C PRO A 62 -8.33 -1.65 17.71
N PRO A 63 -7.88 -2.92 17.61
CA PRO A 63 -6.46 -3.26 17.73
C PRO A 63 -5.62 -2.55 16.67
N GLU A 64 -4.45 -2.03 17.08
CA GLU A 64 -3.47 -1.39 16.20
C GLU A 64 -2.58 -2.44 15.53
N TYR A 65 -2.21 -2.20 14.27
CA TYR A 65 -1.24 -3.04 13.58
C TYR A 65 0.18 -2.56 13.90
N ASN A 66 0.99 -3.45 14.50
CA ASN A 66 2.40 -3.16 14.72
C ASN A 66 3.19 -3.40 13.43
N MET A 67 3.63 -2.33 12.77
CA MET A 67 4.37 -2.39 11.51
C MET A 67 5.75 -3.06 11.65
N SER A 68 6.35 -3.04 12.84
CA SER A 68 7.60 -3.76 13.11
C SER A 68 7.45 -5.28 13.10
N ASN A 69 6.21 -5.81 13.06
CA ASN A 69 5.96 -7.23 12.86
C ASN A 69 6.07 -7.66 11.39
N ILE A 70 6.25 -6.74 10.44
CA ILE A 70 6.54 -7.09 9.06
C ILE A 70 7.87 -7.84 9.03
N PRO A 71 7.95 -9.07 8.47
CA PRO A 71 9.16 -9.86 8.50
C PRO A 71 10.33 -9.13 7.82
N ARG A 72 11.44 -8.98 8.53
CA ARG A 72 12.63 -8.24 8.06
C ARG A 72 13.20 -8.73 6.73
N ASN A 73 13.02 -10.02 6.45
CA ASN A 73 13.53 -10.69 5.26
C ASN A 73 12.55 -10.64 4.07
N LEU A 74 11.33 -10.11 4.25
CA LEU A 74 10.34 -9.96 3.19
C LEU A 74 10.80 -8.85 2.23
N PRO A 75 11.06 -9.12 0.95
CA PRO A 75 11.40 -8.06 0.01
C PRO A 75 10.25 -7.05 -0.12
N LEU A 76 10.54 -5.76 0.11
CA LEU A 76 9.61 -4.64 0.00
C LEU A 76 10.09 -3.66 -1.06
N PHE A 77 9.19 -3.28 -1.96
CA PHE A 77 9.40 -2.23 -2.95
C PHE A 77 8.47 -1.05 -2.62
N LEU A 78 9.04 0.05 -2.14
CA LEU A 78 8.33 1.24 -1.69
C LEU A 78 8.69 2.45 -2.56
N ARG A 79 7.67 3.10 -3.12
CA ARG A 79 7.82 4.34 -3.89
C ARG A 79 6.82 5.34 -3.35
N TYR A 80 7.23 6.59 -3.17
CA TYR A 80 6.37 7.65 -2.65
C TYR A 80 6.68 8.99 -3.30
N GLY A 81 5.64 9.83 -3.40
CA GLY A 81 5.65 11.04 -4.19
C GLY A 81 5.70 12.30 -3.32
N GLY A 82 6.34 13.37 -3.81
CA GLY A 82 6.38 14.65 -3.10
C GLY A 82 5.09 15.46 -3.23
N GLN A 83 4.27 15.18 -4.25
CA GLN A 83 2.95 15.77 -4.45
C GLN A 83 1.82 14.79 -4.06
N ASP A 84 2.15 13.68 -3.40
CA ASP A 84 1.16 12.68 -3.02
C ASP A 84 0.36 13.15 -1.80
N ALA A 85 -0.89 13.54 -2.05
CA ALA A 85 -1.79 14.01 -1.01
C ALA A 85 -2.42 12.87 -0.18
N LEU A 86 -2.42 11.62 -0.67
CA LEU A 86 -2.99 10.47 0.03
C LEU A 86 -1.95 9.70 0.82
N SER A 87 -0.71 9.68 0.36
CA SER A 87 0.42 9.03 1.02
C SER A 87 1.52 10.07 1.25
N GLY A 88 1.19 11.05 2.10
CA GLY A 88 2.06 12.18 2.40
C GLY A 88 3.45 11.75 2.89
N VAL A 89 4.47 12.56 2.57
CA VAL A 89 5.88 12.28 2.88
C VAL A 89 6.07 11.90 4.35
N LYS A 90 5.42 12.62 5.28
CA LYS A 90 5.58 12.37 6.71
C LYS A 90 5.04 11.00 7.15
N ASP A 91 3.96 10.54 6.53
CA ASP A 91 3.36 9.25 6.86
C ASP A 91 4.22 8.08 6.38
N VAL A 92 4.85 8.26 5.22
CA VAL A 92 5.82 7.30 4.69
C VAL A 92 7.10 7.29 5.52
N GLU A 93 7.60 8.45 5.96
CA GLU A 93 8.73 8.52 6.90
C GLU A 93 8.43 7.77 8.21
N ASN A 94 7.24 7.95 8.78
CA ASN A 94 6.85 7.22 9.98
C ASN A 94 6.81 5.70 9.75
N LEU A 95 6.37 5.24 8.57
CA LEU A 95 6.46 3.81 8.23
C LEU A 95 7.92 3.35 8.09
N LEU A 96 8.78 4.15 7.46
CA LEU A 96 10.19 3.81 7.31
C LEU A 96 10.89 3.72 8.67
N ASP A 97 10.51 4.54 9.63
CA ASP A 97 10.97 4.44 11.02
C ASP A 97 10.50 3.12 11.68
N ASP A 98 9.26 2.70 11.43
CA ASP A 98 8.75 1.41 11.89
C ASP A 98 9.51 0.22 11.25
N LEU A 99 10.01 0.41 10.02
CA LEU A 99 10.76 -0.55 9.20
C LEU A 99 12.29 -0.42 9.30
N LYS A 100 12.83 0.42 10.20
CA LYS A 100 14.27 0.71 10.27
C LYS A 100 15.19 -0.50 10.50
N PHE A 101 14.63 -1.61 10.98
CA PHE A 101 15.35 -2.87 11.20
C PHE A 101 15.17 -3.89 10.08
N HIS A 102 14.49 -3.53 8.99
CA HIS A 102 14.36 -4.39 7.81
C HIS A 102 15.72 -4.63 7.17
N ASP A 103 15.89 -5.78 6.51
CA ASP A 103 17.18 -6.13 5.93
C ASP A 103 17.50 -5.17 4.77
N ILE A 104 18.74 -4.65 4.73
CA ILE A 104 19.13 -3.52 3.87
C ILE A 104 18.96 -3.83 2.38
N ASP A 105 19.16 -5.08 1.96
CA ASP A 105 18.97 -5.56 0.60
C ASP A 105 17.51 -5.86 0.27
N LYS A 106 16.63 -5.93 1.27
CA LYS A 106 15.22 -6.27 1.14
C LYS A 106 14.30 -5.05 1.10
N LEU A 107 14.74 -3.88 1.55
CA LEU A 107 13.92 -2.66 1.54
C LEU A 107 14.36 -1.69 0.43
N HIS A 108 13.60 -1.64 -0.66
CA HIS A 108 13.89 -0.80 -1.84
C HIS A 108 13.03 0.46 -1.82
N VAL A 109 13.58 1.60 -1.44
CA VAL A 109 12.85 2.87 -1.29
C VAL A 109 13.30 3.88 -2.35
N GLN A 110 12.35 4.59 -2.97
CA GLN A 110 12.66 5.76 -3.79
C GLN A 110 11.57 6.82 -3.68
N PHE A 111 12.01 8.05 -3.46
CA PHE A 111 11.19 9.26 -3.44
C PHE A 111 11.18 9.90 -4.83
N ILE A 112 10.01 10.36 -5.28
CA ILE A 112 9.83 11.04 -6.56
C ILE A 112 9.10 12.35 -6.31
N LYS A 113 9.86 13.46 -6.28
CA LYS A 113 9.38 14.77 -5.84
C LYS A 113 8.09 15.23 -6.54
N ASP A 114 7.98 14.99 -7.84
CA ASP A 114 6.89 15.54 -8.65
C ASP A 114 5.72 14.57 -8.84
N TYR A 115 5.75 13.37 -8.25
CA TYR A 115 4.66 12.41 -8.33
C TYR A 115 3.57 12.72 -7.30
N ALA A 116 2.33 12.76 -7.77
CA ALA A 116 1.10 12.63 -6.99
C ALA A 116 0.62 11.17 -6.96
N HIS A 117 -0.45 10.91 -6.19
CA HIS A 117 -0.90 9.53 -5.93
C HIS A 117 -1.22 8.72 -7.20
N ALA A 118 -1.90 9.34 -8.16
CA ALA A 118 -2.32 8.66 -9.39
C ALA A 118 -1.16 8.45 -10.38
N ASP A 119 -0.07 9.22 -10.27
CA ASP A 119 1.05 9.16 -11.22
C ASP A 119 1.75 7.80 -11.21
N PHE A 120 1.70 7.08 -10.08
CA PHE A 120 2.24 5.72 -9.98
C PHE A 120 1.51 4.70 -10.87
N ILE A 121 0.28 4.99 -11.31
CA ILE A 121 -0.56 4.08 -12.10
C ILE A 121 -0.80 4.61 -13.52
N ILE A 122 -0.99 5.92 -13.67
CA ILE A 122 -1.39 6.53 -14.96
C ILE A 122 -0.47 7.67 -15.40
N GLY A 123 0.61 7.94 -14.67
CA GLY A 123 1.57 8.97 -15.03
C GLY A 123 2.27 8.64 -16.36
N ILE A 124 2.45 9.64 -17.21
CA ILE A 124 3.09 9.47 -18.53
C ILE A 124 4.52 8.92 -18.44
N THR A 125 5.23 9.21 -17.33
CA THR A 125 6.59 8.73 -17.06
C THR A 125 6.62 7.44 -16.21
N ALA A 126 5.46 6.92 -15.79
CA ALA A 126 5.38 5.79 -14.85
C ALA A 126 6.05 4.53 -15.40
N LYS A 127 5.98 4.31 -16.72
CA LYS A 127 6.65 3.19 -17.38
C LYS A 127 8.16 3.20 -17.13
N ASP A 128 8.78 4.34 -17.35
CA ASP A 128 10.23 4.48 -17.33
C ASP A 128 10.76 4.60 -15.90
N ILE A 129 10.02 5.30 -15.04
CA ILE A 129 10.43 5.56 -13.65
C ILE A 129 10.04 4.41 -12.71
N ILE A 130 8.86 3.79 -12.87
CA ILE A 130 8.33 2.80 -11.91
C ILE A 130 8.31 1.38 -12.48
N TYR A 131 7.67 1.16 -13.63
CA TYR A 131 7.30 -0.20 -14.05
C TYR A 131 8.51 -1.07 -14.39
N ASN A 132 9.52 -0.51 -15.06
CA ASN A 132 10.77 -1.23 -15.32
C ASN A 132 11.45 -1.70 -14.03
N GLN A 133 11.40 -0.88 -12.97
CA GLN A 133 11.97 -1.22 -11.66
C GLN A 133 11.15 -2.30 -10.94
N ILE A 134 9.82 -2.25 -11.02
CA ILE A 134 8.93 -3.30 -10.48
C ILE A 134 9.24 -4.65 -11.12
N ILE A 135 9.39 -4.69 -12.45
CA ILE A 135 9.73 -5.91 -13.19
C ILE A 135 11.09 -6.45 -12.72
N ALA A 136 12.10 -5.59 -12.59
CA ALA A 136 13.42 -5.98 -12.10
C ALA A 136 13.35 -6.52 -10.66
N PHE A 137 12.58 -5.87 -9.78
CA PHE A 137 12.38 -6.32 -8.40
C PHE A 137 11.77 -7.73 -8.33
N PHE A 138 10.72 -8.01 -9.10
CA PHE A 138 10.12 -9.34 -9.15
C PHE A 138 10.99 -10.40 -9.81
N ARG A 139 11.89 -10.03 -10.73
CA ARG A 139 12.90 -10.96 -11.26
C ARG A 139 13.92 -11.36 -10.20
N ASN A 140 14.26 -10.45 -9.28
CA ASN A 140 15.25 -10.70 -8.23
C ASN A 140 14.67 -11.44 -7.01
N TYR A 141 13.39 -11.21 -6.71
CA TYR A 141 12.75 -11.68 -5.47
C TYR A 141 11.52 -12.57 -5.65
N GLY A 142 10.93 -12.61 -6.86
CA GLY A 142 9.82 -13.50 -7.15
C GLY A 142 10.27 -14.96 -7.26
N ALA A 143 9.31 -15.89 -7.31
CA ALA A 143 9.54 -17.32 -7.54
C ALA A 143 10.22 -17.65 -8.90
N TYR A 144 10.62 -16.63 -9.66
CA TYR A 144 11.55 -16.68 -10.78
C TYR A 144 13.00 -16.45 -10.34
N SER A 145 13.43 -17.03 -9.21
CA SER A 145 14.81 -17.55 -9.21
C SER A 145 14.93 -18.50 -10.41
N PRO A 146 16.08 -18.62 -11.09
CA PRO A 146 16.23 -19.51 -12.23
C PRO A 146 16.12 -20.98 -11.78
N LEU A 147 14.90 -21.43 -11.51
CA LEU A 147 14.47 -22.79 -11.76
C LEU A 147 14.54 -22.94 -13.27
N VAL A 148 15.63 -23.57 -13.69
CA VAL A 148 15.75 -24.39 -14.90
C VAL A 148 14.38 -24.61 -15.55
N LEU A 149 14.10 -23.88 -16.63
CA LEU A 149 12.94 -24.10 -17.49
C LEU A 149 13.14 -25.40 -18.28
N THR A 150 13.14 -26.55 -17.60
CA THR A 150 12.92 -27.85 -18.23
C THR A 150 11.42 -28.12 -18.20
N GLY A 151 10.66 -27.39 -19.00
CA GLY A 151 9.24 -27.58 -19.18
C GLY A 151 8.79 -26.96 -20.51
N PRO A 152 7.98 -27.64 -21.34
CA PRO A 152 7.65 -27.15 -22.67
C PRO A 152 6.87 -25.82 -22.59
N LEU A 153 7.23 -24.89 -23.47
CA LEU A 153 6.59 -23.58 -23.58
C LEU A 153 5.07 -23.71 -23.78
N ILE A 154 4.32 -22.85 -23.10
CA ILE A 154 2.86 -22.67 -23.18
C ILE A 154 2.51 -22.05 -24.55
N ARG A 155 2.75 -22.77 -25.65
CA ARG A 155 2.30 -22.40 -27.00
C ARG A 155 1.37 -23.43 -27.64
N GLU A 156 1.13 -24.55 -26.97
CA GLU A 156 0.28 -25.65 -27.48
C GLU A 156 -1.13 -25.69 -26.86
N ARG A 157 -1.54 -24.74 -26.00
CA ARG A 157 -2.87 -24.75 -25.34
C ARG A 157 -3.94 -23.86 -25.96
N TYR A 158 -3.80 -23.47 -27.23
CA TYR A 158 -4.84 -22.76 -28.00
C TYR A 158 -5.10 -23.42 -29.36
N LYS A 159 -5.17 -24.76 -29.39
CA LYS A 159 -5.81 -25.53 -30.46
C LYS A 159 -6.52 -26.75 -29.88
N GLN A 160 -7.72 -26.52 -29.34
CA GLN A 160 -8.82 -27.49 -29.34
C GLN A 160 -10.11 -26.72 -29.60
#